data_AF-A0A383BPC7-F1
#
_entry.id   AF-A0A383BPC7-F1
#
_cell.length_a   1.000
_cell.length_b   1.000
_cell.length_c   1.000
_cell.angle_alpha   90.00
_cell.angle_beta   90.00
_cell.angle_gamma   90.00
#
_symmetry.space_group_name_H-M   'P 1'
#
loop_
_entity.id
_entity.type
_entity.pdbx_description
1 polymer ?
#
loop_
_entity_poly.entity_id
_entity_poly.type
_entity_poly.pdbx_seq_one_letter_code
_entity_poly.pdbx_strand_id
1 'polypeptide(L)'
;MKKYLPLFLLILFLASCASTIQYEGELNEKGEYHVPVNPMNDFGMTASNVFFYYSNLARATKFYTETLGLNVAADYGFAKILQVAQTSFITLVDETKGMHKSSEPKSVAIALITDQLDEWWDYIEKQDAQIKSPYNPKEGRPHHGFVVIDPEGY
;
A
#
# COMPACT_ATOMS: atom_id res chain seq x y z
N MET A 1 70.23 -21.86 -7.71
CA MET A 1 69.51 -21.88 -6.42
C MET A 1 68.89 -20.51 -6.18
N LYS A 2 67.56 -20.42 -6.27
CA LYS A 2 66.63 -19.69 -5.37
C LYS A 2 65.25 -19.68 -6.06
N LYS A 3 64.38 -20.58 -5.60
CA LYS A 3 62.95 -20.62 -5.91
C LYS A 3 62.29 -19.45 -5.19
N TYR A 4 61.43 -18.69 -5.88
CA TYR A 4 60.43 -17.86 -5.24
C TYR A 4 59.05 -18.21 -5.81
N LEU A 5 58.17 -18.53 -4.87
CA LEU A 5 56.79 -18.98 -4.96
C LEU A 5 55.89 -17.81 -5.41
N PRO A 6 54.86 -18.02 -6.25
CA PRO A 6 54.01 -16.93 -6.70
C PRO A 6 53.05 -16.50 -5.57
N LEU A 7 53.10 -15.23 -5.19
CA LEU A 7 52.12 -14.61 -4.32
C LEU A 7 50.85 -14.35 -5.15
N PHE A 8 49.88 -15.26 -5.04
CA PHE A 8 48.55 -15.11 -5.63
C PHE A 8 47.80 -14.03 -4.83
N LEU A 9 47.84 -12.79 -5.31
CA LEU A 9 47.05 -11.69 -4.76
C LEU A 9 45.63 -11.79 -5.34
N LEU A 10 44.74 -12.47 -4.62
CA LEU A 10 43.31 -12.52 -4.94
C LEU A 10 42.69 -11.16 -4.59
N ILE A 11 42.62 -10.25 -5.57
CA ILE A 11 41.89 -8.99 -5.43
C ILE A 11 40.40 -9.31 -5.61
N LEU A 12 39.68 -9.40 -4.49
CA LEU A 12 38.23 -9.48 -4.46
C LEU A 12 37.66 -8.11 -4.84
N PHE A 13 37.31 -7.91 -6.12
CA PHE A 13 36.51 -6.75 -6.52
C PHE A 13 35.09 -6.95 -6.02
N LEU A 14 34.78 -6.38 -4.85
CA LEU A 14 33.40 -6.08 -4.46
C LEU A 14 32.93 -4.95 -5.36
N ALA A 15 32.40 -5.29 -6.53
CA ALA A 15 31.54 -4.39 -7.28
C ALA A 15 30.26 -4.20 -6.45
N SER A 16 30.29 -3.21 -5.56
CA SER A 16 29.07 -2.62 -5.04
C SER A 16 28.37 -1.98 -6.24
N CYS A 17 27.45 -2.73 -6.86
CA CYS A 17 26.42 -2.14 -7.70
C CYS A 17 25.48 -1.37 -6.78
N ALA A 18 25.93 -0.24 -6.26
CA ALA A 18 25.02 0.85 -5.95
C ALA A 18 24.62 1.43 -7.31
N SER A 19 23.62 0.82 -7.95
CA SER A 19 22.95 1.43 -9.09
C SER A 19 22.32 2.72 -8.61
N THR A 20 23.03 3.84 -8.78
CA THR A 20 22.44 5.17 -8.69
C THR A 20 21.47 5.24 -9.86
N ILE A 21 20.18 5.03 -9.60
CA ILE A 21 19.15 5.28 -10.59
C ILE A 21 19.18 6.78 -10.84
N GLN A 22 19.71 7.20 -11.99
CA GLN A 22 19.59 8.56 -12.45
C GLN A 22 18.15 8.75 -12.92
N TYR A 23 17.34 9.46 -12.13
CA TYR A 23 16.04 9.93 -12.61
C TYR A 23 16.31 11.06 -13.61
N GLU A 24 16.26 10.76 -14.92
CA GLU A 24 16.15 11.79 -15.94
C GLU A 24 14.82 12.52 -15.71
N GLY A 25 14.88 13.76 -15.21
CA GLY A 25 13.69 14.58 -15.05
C GLY A 25 13.02 14.84 -16.40
N GLU A 26 11.71 14.66 -16.46
CA GLU A 26 10.90 14.94 -17.64
C GLU A 26 10.44 16.41 -17.59
N LEU A 27 10.50 17.08 -18.73
CA LEU A 27 9.87 18.40 -18.90
C LEU A 27 8.37 18.19 -19.02
N ASN A 28 7.58 18.84 -18.16
CA ASN A 28 6.13 18.85 -18.34
C ASN A 28 5.74 19.68 -19.59
N GLU A 29 4.45 19.65 -19.98
CA GLU A 29 3.93 20.39 -21.14
C GLU A 29 4.18 21.91 -21.07
N LYS A 30 4.55 22.44 -19.90
CA LYS A 30 4.88 23.85 -19.65
C LYS A 30 6.38 24.14 -19.61
N GLY A 31 7.24 23.14 -19.84
CA GLY A 31 8.69 23.28 -19.82
C GLY A 31 9.30 23.37 -18.42
N GLU A 32 8.57 22.94 -17.38
CA GLU A 32 9.10 22.86 -16.02
C GLU A 32 9.77 21.50 -15.81
N TYR A 33 10.94 21.52 -15.17
CA TYR A 33 11.67 20.31 -14.81
C TYR A 33 11.00 19.65 -13.61
N HIS A 34 10.34 18.51 -13.83
CA HIS A 34 9.80 17.72 -12.74
C HIS A 34 10.76 16.56 -12.47
N VAL A 35 11.36 16.55 -11.29
CA VAL A 35 12.04 15.35 -10.79
C VAL A 35 10.96 14.51 -10.11
N PRO A 36 10.60 13.33 -10.64
CA PRO A 36 9.68 12.44 -9.96
C PRO A 36 10.31 12.06 -8.62
N VAL A 37 9.68 12.47 -7.53
CA VAL A 37 10.09 12.01 -6.19
C VAL A 37 9.53 10.62 -6.00
N ASN A 38 10.40 9.67 -5.66
CA ASN A 38 9.99 8.38 -5.13
C ASN A 38 10.28 8.40 -3.62
N PRO A 39 9.29 8.69 -2.75
CA PRO A 39 9.53 8.85 -1.33
C PRO A 39 10.17 7.62 -0.65
N MET A 40 9.93 6.42 -1.19
CA MET A 40 10.54 5.18 -0.70
C MET A 40 12.05 5.20 -0.88
N ASN A 41 12.53 5.59 -2.07
CA ASN A 41 13.96 5.61 -2.38
C ASN A 41 14.64 6.88 -1.86
N ASP A 42 13.99 8.04 -2.00
CA ASP A 42 14.62 9.34 -1.81
C ASP A 42 14.71 9.75 -0.33
N PHE A 43 13.82 9.23 0.52
CA PHE A 43 13.79 9.51 1.96
C PHE A 43 14.06 8.27 2.82
N GLY A 44 14.37 7.11 2.21
CA GLY A 44 14.60 5.86 2.93
C GLY A 44 13.35 5.33 3.64
N MET A 45 12.15 5.64 3.14
CA MET A 45 10.92 5.06 3.69
C MET A 45 10.87 3.57 3.34
N THR A 46 10.56 2.73 4.32
CA THR A 46 10.55 1.26 4.16
C THR A 46 9.14 0.67 4.11
N ALA A 47 8.12 1.42 4.54
CA ALA A 47 6.73 1.00 4.53
C ALA A 47 5.76 2.19 4.55
N SER A 48 4.51 1.95 4.19
CA SER A 48 3.38 2.88 4.36
C SER A 48 2.37 2.33 5.36
N ASN A 49 1.78 3.21 6.16
CA ASN A 49 0.74 2.86 7.11
C ASN A 49 -0.28 4.00 7.24
N VAL A 50 -1.53 3.73 6.88
CA VAL A 50 -2.65 4.68 7.00
C VAL A 50 -3.50 4.33 8.22
N PHE A 51 -4.07 5.34 8.89
CA PHE A 51 -4.84 5.16 10.11
C PHE A 51 -6.31 5.52 9.88
N PHE A 52 -7.21 4.57 10.12
CA PHE A 52 -8.66 4.73 10.04
C PHE A 52 -9.28 4.62 11.44
N TYR A 53 -10.26 5.48 11.72
CA TYR A 53 -10.81 5.67 13.06
C TYR A 53 -12.29 5.29 13.10
N TYR A 54 -12.61 4.42 14.07
CA TYR A 54 -13.90 3.75 14.18
C TYR A 54 -14.51 3.94 15.57
N SER A 55 -15.83 4.14 15.58
CA SER A 55 -16.66 4.04 16.78
C SER A 55 -16.90 2.59 17.19
N ASN A 56 -16.91 1.66 16.23
CA ASN A 56 -17.01 0.22 16.45
C ASN A 56 -15.84 -0.52 15.78
N LEU A 57 -14.69 -0.54 16.47
CA LEU A 57 -13.48 -1.21 15.99
C LEU A 57 -13.69 -2.69 15.67
N ALA A 58 -14.54 -3.40 16.42
CA ALA A 58 -14.80 -4.82 16.18
C ALA A 58 -15.51 -5.06 14.83
N ARG A 59 -16.50 -4.22 14.49
CA ARG A 59 -17.21 -4.28 13.21
C ARG A 59 -16.29 -3.97 12.03
N ALA A 60 -15.43 -2.96 12.17
CA ALA A 60 -14.42 -2.64 11.17
C ALA A 60 -13.42 -3.80 10.99
N THR A 61 -12.89 -4.33 12.09
CA THR A 61 -11.97 -5.48 12.07
C THR A 61 -12.58 -6.65 11.29
N LYS A 62 -13.83 -7.01 11.61
CA LYS A 62 -14.56 -8.08 10.91
C LYS A 62 -14.63 -7.85 9.41
N PHE A 63 -14.97 -6.64 8.97
CA PHE A 63 -15.03 -6.31 7.55
C PHE A 63 -13.67 -6.53 6.87
N TYR A 64 -12.59 -5.96 7.40
CA TYR A 64 -11.29 -6.10 6.75
C TYR A 64 -10.71 -7.52 6.81
N THR A 65 -10.96 -8.29 7.87
CA THR A 65 -10.39 -9.64 8.01
C THR A 65 -11.27 -10.73 7.41
N GLU A 66 -12.59 -10.62 7.50
CA GLU A 66 -13.52 -11.66 7.03
C GLU A 66 -14.12 -11.35 5.66
N THR A 67 -14.39 -10.07 5.34
CA THR A 67 -14.87 -9.68 4.01
C THR A 67 -13.71 -9.47 3.04
N LEU A 68 -12.65 -8.74 3.44
CA LEU A 68 -11.51 -8.51 2.55
C LEU A 68 -10.41 -9.58 2.68
N GLY A 69 -10.45 -10.41 3.74
CA GLY A 69 -9.46 -11.48 3.93
C GLY A 69 -8.07 -10.99 4.37
N LEU A 70 -7.94 -9.77 4.90
CA LEU A 70 -6.65 -9.23 5.32
C LEU A 70 -6.14 -9.86 6.62
N ASN A 71 -4.83 -10.01 6.71
CA ASN A 71 -4.18 -10.56 7.90
C ASN A 71 -3.87 -9.47 8.94
N VAL A 72 -4.10 -9.79 10.21
CA VAL A 72 -3.67 -8.95 11.34
C VAL A 72 -2.17 -9.16 11.56
N ALA A 73 -1.39 -8.12 11.29
CA ALA A 73 0.06 -8.11 11.53
C ALA A 73 0.39 -7.83 13.00
N ALA A 74 -0.41 -6.99 13.68
CA ALA A 74 -0.29 -6.70 15.09
C ALA A 74 -1.62 -6.28 15.71
N ASP A 75 -1.84 -6.63 16.98
CA ASP A 75 -3.03 -6.28 17.76
C ASP A 75 -2.63 -5.65 19.10
N TYR A 76 -3.05 -4.41 19.32
CA TYR A 76 -2.82 -3.64 20.55
C TYR A 76 -4.11 -3.47 21.38
N GLY A 77 -5.17 -4.21 21.06
CA GLY A 77 -6.48 -4.09 21.68
C GLY A 77 -7.29 -2.92 21.09
N PHE A 78 -6.82 -1.68 21.30
CA PHE A 78 -7.47 -0.45 20.80
C PHE A 78 -7.05 -0.09 19.36
N ALA A 79 -6.04 -0.77 18.82
CA ALA A 79 -5.57 -0.59 17.45
C ALA A 79 -5.16 -1.92 16.85
N LYS A 80 -5.48 -2.13 15.57
CA LYS A 80 -5.10 -3.34 14.82
C LYS A 80 -4.41 -2.94 13.53
N ILE A 81 -3.22 -3.48 13.31
CA ILE A 81 -2.46 -3.26 12.08
C ILE A 81 -2.73 -4.42 11.15
N LEU A 82 -3.28 -4.11 9.97
CA LEU A 82 -3.61 -5.08 8.93
C LEU A 82 -2.60 -4.94 7.79
N GLN A 83 -2.11 -6.07 7.28
CA GLN A 83 -1.19 -6.08 6.14
C GLN A 83 -1.97 -6.18 4.83
N VAL A 84 -1.78 -5.19 3.95
CA VAL A 84 -2.41 -5.13 2.62
C VAL A 84 -1.46 -5.66 1.56
N ALA A 85 -0.18 -5.29 1.65
CA ALA A 85 0.90 -5.76 0.79
C ALA A 85 2.19 -5.90 1.61
N GLN A 86 3.28 -6.35 0.99
CA GLN A 86 4.54 -6.64 1.68
C GLN A 86 5.01 -5.49 2.61
N THR A 87 4.88 -4.24 2.17
CA THR A 87 5.29 -3.04 2.90
C THR A 87 4.17 -1.99 3.03
N SER A 88 2.90 -2.42 2.98
CA SER A 88 1.73 -1.51 3.04
C SER A 88 0.72 -1.99 4.07
N PHE A 89 0.33 -1.10 4.97
CA PHE A 89 -0.50 -1.41 6.13
C PHE A 89 -1.67 -0.45 6.29
N ILE A 90 -2.75 -0.95 6.90
CA ILE A 90 -3.87 -0.16 7.39
C ILE A 90 -3.97 -0.40 8.90
N THR A 91 -3.98 0.67 9.68
CA THR A 91 -4.22 0.61 11.12
C THR A 91 -5.65 1.03 11.42
N LEU A 92 -6.45 0.12 11.96
CA LEU A 92 -7.79 0.40 12.46
C LEU A 92 -7.66 0.84 13.92
N VAL A 93 -8.27 1.97 14.30
CA VAL A 93 -8.13 2.59 15.62
C VAL A 93 -9.49 2.83 16.27
N ASP A 94 -9.62 2.47 17.54
CA ASP A 94 -10.72 2.89 18.40
C ASP A 94 -10.63 4.42 18.63
N GLU A 95 -11.65 5.15 18.18
CA GLU A 95 -11.71 6.61 18.28
C GLU A 95 -11.57 7.16 19.72
N THR A 96 -11.88 6.36 20.73
CA THR A 96 -11.82 6.78 22.14
C THR A 96 -10.39 6.84 22.67
N LYS A 97 -9.45 6.22 21.95
CA LYS A 97 -8.02 6.15 22.27
C LYS A 97 -7.13 6.77 21.18
N GLY A 98 -7.68 7.03 20.00
CA GLY A 98 -7.00 7.62 18.85
C GLY A 98 -6.94 9.16 18.88
N MET A 99 -6.30 9.72 17.85
CA MET A 99 -6.14 11.16 17.66
C MET A 99 -7.32 11.82 16.95
N HIS A 100 -8.15 11.05 16.25
CA HIS A 100 -9.30 11.53 15.46
C HIS A 100 -10.60 10.84 15.88
N LYS A 101 -11.72 11.56 15.68
CA LYS A 101 -13.08 11.04 15.89
C LYS A 101 -13.60 10.35 14.63
N SER A 102 -14.34 9.27 14.79
CA SER A 102 -15.04 8.59 13.68
C SER A 102 -16.07 9.50 13.00
N SER A 103 -16.61 10.51 13.70
CA SER A 103 -17.56 11.48 13.16
C SER A 103 -16.96 12.56 12.26
N GLU A 104 -15.63 12.64 12.17
CA GLU A 104 -14.96 13.53 11.24
C GLU A 104 -15.20 13.11 9.77
N PRO A 105 -15.21 14.05 8.81
CA PRO A 105 -15.35 13.72 7.40
C PRO A 105 -14.32 12.69 6.93
N LYS A 106 -14.80 11.62 6.28
CA LYS A 106 -13.94 10.59 5.68
C LYS A 106 -13.32 11.14 4.39
N SER A 107 -12.13 11.72 4.52
CA SER A 107 -11.40 12.39 3.43
C SER A 107 -10.32 11.53 2.77
N VAL A 108 -10.20 10.27 3.21
CA VAL A 108 -9.20 9.32 2.73
C VAL A 108 -9.90 8.12 2.11
N ALA A 109 -9.40 7.66 0.98
CA ALA A 109 -9.76 6.39 0.36
C ALA A 109 -8.48 5.61 0.05
N ILE A 110 -8.55 4.28 0.08
CA ILE A 110 -7.49 3.40 -0.40
C ILE A 110 -7.87 2.83 -1.77
N ALA A 111 -6.89 2.76 -2.67
CA ALA A 111 -7.03 2.07 -3.95
C ALA A 111 -6.24 0.76 -3.89
N LEU A 112 -6.92 -0.37 -4.08
CA LEU A 112 -6.30 -1.68 -4.19
C LEU A 112 -6.27 -2.06 -5.67
N ILE A 113 -5.09 -2.44 -6.17
CA ILE A 113 -4.89 -2.81 -7.57
C ILE A 113 -4.79 -4.33 -7.64
N THR A 114 -5.56 -4.92 -8.55
CA THR A 114 -5.64 -6.37 -8.74
C THR A 114 -5.91 -6.70 -10.20
N ASP A 115 -5.39 -7.83 -10.66
CA ASP A 115 -5.68 -8.39 -11.98
C ASP A 115 -6.93 -9.29 -11.98
N GLN A 116 -7.57 -9.45 -10.81
CA GLN A 116 -8.73 -10.33 -10.58
C GLN A 116 -10.01 -9.51 -10.30
N LEU A 117 -10.20 -8.42 -11.05
CA LEU A 117 -11.25 -7.44 -10.74
C LEU A 117 -12.66 -8.00 -10.96
N ASP A 118 -12.84 -8.87 -11.96
CA ASP A 118 -14.11 -9.55 -12.25
C ASP A 118 -14.49 -10.49 -11.08
N GLU A 119 -13.54 -11.29 -10.60
CA GLU A 119 -13.76 -12.21 -9.48
C GLU A 119 -14.05 -11.47 -8.17
N TRP A 120 -13.36 -10.35 -7.94
CA TRP A 120 -13.62 -9.49 -6.79
C TRP A 120 -15.02 -8.88 -6.86
N TRP A 121 -15.49 -8.48 -8.03
CA TRP A 121 -16.85 -8.00 -8.21
C TRP A 121 -17.88 -9.08 -7.89
N ASP A 122 -17.73 -10.26 -8.50
CA ASP A 122 -18.61 -11.42 -8.26
C ASP A 122 -18.65 -11.83 -6.78
N TYR A 123 -17.55 -11.67 -6.06
CA TYR A 123 -17.47 -11.95 -4.63
C TYR A 123 -18.13 -10.85 -3.79
N ILE A 124 -17.77 -9.59 -4.03
CA ILE A 124 -18.14 -8.47 -3.16
C ILE A 124 -19.63 -8.12 -3.27
N GLU A 125 -20.25 -8.33 -4.45
CA GLU A 125 -21.69 -8.11 -4.67
C GLU A 125 -22.55 -9.05 -3.81
N LYS A 126 -21.99 -10.17 -3.35
CA LYS A 126 -22.65 -11.17 -2.50
C LYS A 126 -22.43 -10.91 -1.00
N GLN A 127 -21.60 -9.93 -0.65
CA GLN A 127 -21.34 -9.53 0.73
C GLN A 127 -22.26 -8.39 1.14
N ASP A 128 -22.38 -8.15 2.45
CA ASP A 128 -23.10 -6.99 3.01
C ASP A 128 -22.24 -5.70 2.95
N ALA A 129 -21.60 -5.46 1.80
CA ALA A 129 -20.77 -4.29 1.55
C ALA A 129 -21.58 -3.22 0.82
N GLN A 130 -21.44 -1.95 1.22
CA GLN A 130 -22.13 -0.86 0.55
C GLN A 130 -21.40 -0.50 -0.75
N ILE A 131 -22.02 -0.75 -1.89
CA ILE A 131 -21.47 -0.39 -3.20
C ILE A 131 -21.76 1.09 -3.49
N LYS A 132 -20.72 1.92 -3.59
CA LYS A 132 -20.80 3.34 -3.96
C LYS A 132 -20.74 3.55 -5.46
N SER A 133 -19.88 2.80 -6.14
CA SER A 133 -19.73 2.83 -7.59
C SER A 133 -19.65 1.39 -8.10
N PRO A 134 -20.64 0.90 -8.86
CA PRO A 134 -20.65 -0.48 -9.31
C PRO A 134 -19.60 -0.73 -10.40
N TYR A 135 -19.22 -1.98 -10.55
CA TYR A 135 -18.33 -2.40 -11.61
C TYR A 135 -19.01 -2.29 -12.98
N ASN A 136 -18.38 -1.56 -13.90
CA ASN A 136 -18.90 -1.32 -15.25
C ASN A 136 -17.74 -1.28 -16.27
N PRO A 137 -17.15 -2.44 -16.59
CA PRO A 137 -16.06 -2.53 -17.55
C PRO A 137 -16.53 -2.07 -18.94
N LYS A 138 -15.66 -1.35 -19.65
CA LYS A 138 -15.91 -0.87 -21.02
C LYS A 138 -14.67 -1.05 -21.86
N GLU A 139 -14.83 -1.73 -23.00
CA GLU A 139 -13.75 -1.94 -23.94
C GLU A 139 -13.02 -0.62 -24.29
N GLY A 140 -11.68 -0.65 -24.28
CA GLY A 140 -10.84 0.49 -24.60
C GLY A 140 -10.59 1.50 -23.46
N ARG A 141 -11.09 1.28 -22.23
CA ARG A 141 -10.69 2.14 -21.09
C ARG A 141 -9.35 1.68 -20.49
N PRO A 142 -8.49 2.62 -20.03
CA PRO A 142 -7.19 2.28 -19.44
C PRO A 142 -7.28 1.56 -18.08
N HIS A 143 -8.37 1.76 -17.34
CA HIS A 143 -8.60 1.13 -16.04
C HIS A 143 -10.09 0.88 -15.81
N HIS A 144 -10.37 -0.14 -15.01
CA HIS A 144 -11.69 -0.47 -14.51
C HIS A 144 -11.64 -0.55 -12.99
N GLY A 145 -12.80 -0.44 -12.35
CA GLY A 145 -12.88 -0.50 -10.89
C GLY A 145 -14.32 -0.42 -10.42
N PHE A 146 -14.49 -0.72 -9.14
CA PHE A 146 -15.68 -0.44 -8.36
C PHE A 146 -15.26 0.23 -7.05
N VAL A 147 -16.20 0.87 -6.38
CA VAL A 147 -15.97 1.51 -5.09
C VAL A 147 -16.96 0.94 -4.09
N VAL A 148 -16.43 0.41 -2.99
CA VAL A 148 -17.19 0.02 -1.81
C VAL A 148 -16.92 0.99 -0.68
N ILE A 149 -17.88 1.11 0.22
CA ILE A 149 -17.76 1.85 1.48
C ILE A 149 -17.64 0.83 2.59
N ASP A 150 -16.67 1.04 3.47
CA ASP A 150 -16.49 0.26 4.67
C ASP A 150 -17.65 0.49 5.68
N PRO A 151 -17.67 -0.21 6.82
CA PRO A 151 -18.77 -0.11 7.78
C PRO A 151 -19.06 1.29 8.35
N GLU A 152 -18.11 2.23 8.31
CA GLU A 152 -18.21 3.56 8.91
C GLU A 152 -17.84 4.71 7.96
N GLY A 153 -17.78 4.45 6.65
CA GLY A 153 -17.74 5.49 5.62
C GLY A 153 -16.41 5.68 4.89
N TYR A 154 -15.37 4.88 5.17
CA TYR A 154 -14.12 4.91 4.39
C TYR A 154 -14.25 4.19 3.05
#